data_AF-A0A8C5REC5-F1
#
_entry.id   AF-A0A8C5REC5-F1
#
_cell.length_a   1.000
_cell.length_b   1.000
_cell.length_c   1.000
_cell.angle_alpha   90.00
_cell.angle_beta   90.00
_cell.angle_gamma   90.00
#
_symmetry.space_group_name_H-M   'P 1'
#
loop_
_entity.id
_entity.type
_entity.pdbx_description
1 polymer ?
#
loop_
_entity_poly.entity_id
_entity_poly.type
_entity_poly.pdbx_seq_one_letter_code
_entity_poly.pdbx_strand_id
1 'polypeptide(L)'
;SGFEEQTFYIFLGALLFVYFAKTLSGSYLKSIITQIERRFDISSSLVGLIVGSFEIGNFLIIILLSYFGAKLHRPKIIGAGSSSSVCPGCEKEAGISMWIYILLGNLPQGIGETAIQPLGIAYIDDYAPEERVPFYIGCVQTVAILSPILGFLLGSLCAKLCVDIGFVDMGTIAITHKDPHWIGAWWLGYLIAGMVSILAAIPFWFLLKHLPRTEIQKDSTEQSRFIAEDNKDCCATYQIFFKMFLPSLKNFLGNPVYFFYFCSRIIQFSPLIGMLTYKPKYMEQQFGQSSSKTNFIIGFINIPAVTLEMFSGSLFMKKFRLNFMLGAAKISSISSFFGYLLLLTLFTTGFPRDMQWDRAFNAGCACSKNEWDPICGENGITYISACLAGCKTSNGTFYDCSFPEASSRTSSALFGPCPHGKGCSKMLLYFLVISVIASYTLSTEGTPGYIFFENIQHKSTVVNQEDFMSRIR
;
A
#
# COMPACT_ATOMS: atom_id res chain seq x y z
N SER A 1 22.66 15.35 -29.90
CA SER A 1 22.53 16.02 -28.59
C SER A 1 21.11 16.51 -28.32
N GLY A 2 20.56 17.51 -29.03
CA GLY A 2 19.25 18.10 -28.67
C GLY A 2 18.03 17.15 -28.72
N PHE A 3 17.96 16.26 -29.71
CA PHE A 3 16.85 15.28 -29.85
C PHE A 3 16.88 14.17 -28.78
N GLU A 4 18.08 13.72 -28.40
CA GLU A 4 18.29 12.70 -27.36
C GLU A 4 17.93 13.25 -25.98
N GLU A 5 18.34 14.48 -25.70
CA GLU A 5 18.01 15.17 -24.45
C GLU A 5 16.50 15.38 -24.31
N GLN A 6 15.83 15.81 -25.38
CA GLN A 6 14.37 15.92 -25.42
C GLN A 6 13.68 14.57 -25.19
N THR A 7 14.15 13.50 -25.83
CA THR A 7 13.60 12.15 -25.67
C THR A 7 13.75 11.65 -24.23
N PHE A 8 14.88 11.92 -23.59
CA PHE A 8 15.11 11.61 -22.18
C PHE A 8 14.13 12.34 -21.25
N TYR A 9 13.92 13.65 -21.43
CA TYR A 9 12.96 14.39 -20.59
C TYR A 9 11.50 13.94 -20.84
N ILE A 10 11.14 13.56 -22.07
CA ILE A 10 9.83 12.96 -22.36
C ILE A 10 9.68 11.63 -21.62
N PHE A 11 10.70 10.76 -21.65
CA PHE A 11 10.72 9.52 -20.88
C PHE A 11 10.58 9.77 -19.39
N LEU A 12 11.36 10.72 -18.84
CA LEU A 12 11.32 11.07 -17.42
C LEU A 12 9.93 11.58 -17.01
N GLY A 13 9.32 12.47 -17.81
CA GLY A 13 7.96 12.97 -17.56
C GLY A 13 6.92 11.85 -17.60
N ALA A 14 7.01 10.94 -18.59
CA ALA A 14 6.14 9.78 -18.68
C ALA A 14 6.32 8.83 -17.49
N LEU A 15 7.56 8.62 -17.05
CA LEU A 15 7.88 7.78 -15.89
C LEU A 15 7.29 8.37 -14.61
N LEU A 16 7.45 9.68 -14.38
CA LEU A 16 6.83 10.36 -13.24
C LEU A 16 5.31 10.19 -13.24
N PHE A 17 4.66 10.32 -14.40
CA PHE A 17 3.21 10.18 -14.50
C PHE A 17 2.72 8.74 -14.31
N VAL A 18 3.45 7.73 -14.79
CA VAL A 18 3.16 6.32 -14.50
C VAL A 18 3.34 5.99 -13.03
N TYR A 19 4.38 6.50 -12.39
CA TYR A 19 4.58 6.35 -10.95
C TYR A 19 3.44 6.98 -10.15
N PHE A 20 2.98 8.15 -10.56
CA PHE A 20 1.80 8.79 -10.01
C PHE A 20 0.56 7.89 -10.15
N ALA A 21 0.26 7.39 -11.35
CA ALA A 21 -0.90 6.53 -11.62
C ALA A 21 -0.89 5.24 -10.78
N LYS A 22 0.26 4.55 -10.74
CA LYS A 22 0.49 3.34 -9.93
C LYS A 22 0.16 3.57 -8.46
N THR A 23 0.78 4.59 -7.87
CA THR A 23 0.67 4.86 -6.43
C THR A 23 -0.70 5.44 -6.05
N LEU A 24 -1.34 6.20 -6.95
CA LEU A 24 -2.73 6.61 -6.84
C LEU A 24 -3.67 5.39 -6.74
N SER A 25 -3.54 4.43 -7.66
CA SER A 25 -4.37 3.20 -7.68
C SER A 25 -4.18 2.37 -6.41
N GLY A 26 -2.93 2.12 -6.01
CA GLY A 26 -2.63 1.32 -4.82
C GLY A 26 -3.10 1.96 -3.50
N SER A 27 -3.04 3.29 -3.38
CA SER A 27 -3.56 4.01 -2.20
C SER A 27 -5.08 4.11 -2.20
N TYR A 28 -5.70 4.24 -3.38
CA TYR A 28 -7.16 4.19 -3.51
C TYR A 28 -7.73 2.86 -3.01
N LEU A 29 -7.18 1.71 -3.46
CA LEU A 29 -7.57 0.37 -2.97
C LEU A 29 -7.54 0.31 -1.44
N LYS A 30 -6.47 0.81 -0.80
CA LYS A 30 -6.34 0.82 0.67
C LYS A 30 -7.39 1.68 1.36
N SER A 31 -7.82 2.77 0.74
CA SER A 31 -8.82 3.69 1.29
C SER A 31 -10.26 3.13 1.28
N ILE A 32 -10.56 2.17 0.41
CA ILE A 32 -11.91 1.60 0.24
C ILE A 32 -12.07 0.19 0.81
N ILE A 33 -11.02 -0.37 1.43
CA ILE A 33 -11.00 -1.71 2.04
C ILE A 33 -12.25 -1.98 2.89
N THR A 34 -12.62 -1.03 3.74
CA THR A 34 -13.77 -1.18 4.65
C THR A 34 -15.11 -1.25 3.90
N GLN A 35 -15.21 -0.55 2.77
CA GLN A 35 -16.40 -0.55 1.92
C GLN A 35 -16.57 -1.90 1.21
N ILE A 36 -15.47 -2.46 0.69
CA ILE A 36 -15.45 -3.80 0.07
C ILE A 36 -15.81 -4.86 1.11
N GLU A 37 -15.25 -4.75 2.32
CA GLU A 37 -15.53 -5.67 3.43
C GLU A 37 -17.02 -5.70 3.78
N ARG A 38 -17.63 -4.53 3.95
CA ARG A 38 -19.08 -4.39 4.26
C ARG A 38 -19.97 -4.84 3.10
N ARG A 39 -19.58 -4.57 1.85
CA ARG A 39 -20.39 -4.90 0.67
C ARG A 39 -20.49 -6.39 0.42
N PHE A 40 -19.40 -7.12 0.60
CA PHE A 40 -19.34 -8.55 0.31
C PHE A 40 -19.37 -9.44 1.55
N ASP A 41 -19.50 -8.84 2.74
CA ASP A 41 -19.50 -9.52 4.04
C ASP A 41 -18.32 -10.49 4.17
N ILE A 42 -17.13 -10.01 3.81
CA ILE A 42 -15.90 -10.81 3.80
C ILE A 42 -15.08 -10.60 5.07
N SER A 43 -14.34 -11.62 5.49
CA SER A 43 -13.47 -11.50 6.66
C SER A 43 -12.25 -10.61 6.38
N SER A 44 -11.70 -10.02 7.43
CA SER A 44 -10.52 -9.14 7.32
C SER A 44 -9.26 -9.88 6.87
N SER A 45 -9.18 -11.18 7.12
CA SER A 45 -8.11 -12.04 6.63
C SER A 45 -8.19 -12.25 5.11
N LEU A 46 -9.40 -12.42 4.57
CA LEU A 46 -9.62 -12.48 3.12
C LEU A 46 -9.26 -11.15 2.45
N VAL A 47 -9.64 -10.01 3.06
CA VAL A 47 -9.24 -8.69 2.55
C VAL A 47 -7.71 -8.53 2.56
N GLY A 48 -7.04 -9.01 3.61
CA GLY A 48 -5.58 -9.05 3.67
C GLY A 48 -4.98 -9.83 2.50
N LEU A 49 -5.60 -10.96 2.12
CA LEU A 49 -5.20 -11.74 0.95
C LEU A 49 -5.46 -10.99 -0.37
N ILE A 50 -6.60 -10.30 -0.50
CA ILE A 50 -6.91 -9.48 -1.68
C ILE A 50 -5.88 -8.37 -1.86
N VAL A 51 -5.52 -7.65 -0.79
CA VAL A 51 -4.47 -6.61 -0.84
C VAL A 51 -3.11 -7.24 -1.10
N GLY A 52 -2.81 -8.37 -0.47
CA GLY A 52 -1.56 -9.12 -0.67
C GLY A 52 -1.39 -9.70 -2.07
N SER A 53 -2.48 -9.99 -2.78
CA SER A 53 -2.43 -10.54 -4.15
C SER A 53 -1.68 -9.66 -5.14
N PHE A 54 -1.71 -8.33 -4.94
CA PHE A 54 -0.89 -7.38 -5.70
C PHE A 54 0.61 -7.64 -5.50
N GLU A 55 1.07 -7.79 -4.25
CA GLU A 55 2.47 -8.05 -3.94
C GLU A 55 2.91 -9.47 -4.34
N ILE A 56 2.00 -10.44 -4.27
CA ILE A 56 2.24 -11.79 -4.79
C ILE A 56 2.47 -11.74 -6.30
N GLY A 57 1.64 -10.98 -7.04
CA GLY A 57 1.81 -10.74 -8.47
C GLY A 57 3.15 -10.08 -8.78
N ASN A 58 3.54 -9.10 -7.96
CA ASN A 58 4.85 -8.45 -8.08
C ASN A 58 6.01 -9.45 -7.94
N PHE A 59 5.97 -10.27 -6.88
CA PHE A 59 7.03 -11.21 -6.55
C PHE A 59 7.23 -12.30 -7.61
N LEU A 60 6.15 -12.77 -8.24
CA LEU A 60 6.22 -13.86 -9.25
C LEU A 60 7.03 -13.47 -10.49
N ILE A 61 7.01 -12.19 -10.88
CA ILE A 61 7.55 -11.75 -12.17
C ILE A 61 8.79 -10.85 -12.04
N ILE A 62 9.09 -10.32 -10.84
CA ILE A 62 10.25 -9.44 -10.63
C ILE A 62 11.59 -10.09 -11.03
N ILE A 63 11.77 -11.39 -10.74
CA ILE A 63 12.99 -12.13 -11.05
C ILE A 63 13.15 -12.29 -12.57
N LEU A 64 12.06 -12.64 -13.27
CA LEU A 64 12.05 -12.80 -14.72
C LEU A 64 12.28 -11.46 -15.44
N LEU A 65 11.61 -10.39 -15.00
CA LEU A 65 11.79 -9.05 -15.56
C LEU A 65 13.19 -8.48 -15.33
N SER A 66 13.80 -8.75 -14.17
CA SER A 66 15.16 -8.27 -13.89
C SER A 66 16.20 -8.87 -14.83
N TYR A 67 15.98 -10.11 -15.30
CA TYR A 67 16.88 -10.76 -16.26
C TYR A 67 16.56 -10.42 -17.73
N PHE A 68 15.28 -10.56 -18.13
CA PHE A 68 14.86 -10.35 -19.51
C PHE A 68 14.67 -8.88 -19.88
N GLY A 69 14.39 -8.01 -18.91
CA GLY A 69 14.18 -6.58 -19.12
C GLY A 69 15.41 -5.84 -19.64
N ALA A 70 16.62 -6.38 -19.42
CA ALA A 70 17.85 -5.87 -20.02
C ALA A 70 17.94 -6.14 -21.53
N LYS A 71 17.24 -7.16 -22.04
CA LYS A 71 17.27 -7.60 -23.46
C LYS A 71 16.05 -7.14 -24.28
N LEU A 72 15.05 -6.52 -23.64
CA LEU A 72 13.75 -6.18 -24.24
C LEU A 72 13.50 -4.66 -24.29
N HIS A 73 12.48 -4.23 -25.05
CA HIS A 73 12.13 -2.82 -25.25
C HIS A 73 11.52 -2.20 -23.98
N ARG A 74 12.38 -1.69 -23.08
CA ARG A 74 12.01 -1.22 -21.73
C ARG A 74 10.80 -0.25 -21.72
N PRO A 75 10.73 0.81 -22.56
CA PRO A 75 9.55 1.68 -22.61
C PRO A 75 8.23 0.95 -22.88
N LYS A 76 8.20 0.05 -23.87
CA LYS A 76 6.97 -0.70 -24.23
C LYS A 76 6.55 -1.69 -23.15
N ILE A 77 7.49 -2.29 -22.42
CA ILE A 77 7.16 -3.15 -21.27
C ILE A 77 6.51 -2.32 -20.15
N ILE A 78 7.06 -1.14 -19.86
CA ILE A 78 6.48 -0.22 -18.88
C ILE A 78 5.07 0.19 -19.30
N GLY A 79 4.87 0.58 -20.56
CA GLY A 79 3.57 0.96 -21.10
C GLY A 79 2.56 -0.20 -21.16
N ALA A 80 3.00 -1.41 -21.50
CA ALA A 80 2.17 -2.61 -21.46
C ALA A 80 1.78 -2.96 -20.02
N GLY A 81 2.72 -2.89 -19.08
CA GLY A 81 2.47 -3.13 -17.66
C GLY A 81 1.43 -2.20 -17.05
N SER A 82 1.45 -0.91 -17.40
CA SER A 82 0.40 0.04 -17.00
C SER A 82 -0.96 -0.22 -17.67
N SER A 83 -0.96 -0.79 -18.89
CA SER A 83 -2.18 -1.05 -19.67
C SER A 83 -2.85 -2.39 -19.34
N SER A 84 -2.09 -3.38 -18.84
CA SER A 84 -2.59 -4.71 -18.42
C SER A 84 -3.53 -4.67 -17.20
N SER A 85 -3.81 -3.48 -16.67
CA SER A 85 -4.71 -3.22 -15.54
C SER A 85 -6.21 -3.27 -15.91
N VAL A 86 -6.55 -3.59 -17.15
CA VAL A 86 -7.94 -3.58 -17.63
C VAL A 86 -8.39 -4.97 -18.07
N CYS A 87 -9.18 -5.63 -17.22
CA CYS A 87 -10.14 -6.63 -17.69
C CYS A 87 -11.47 -5.91 -17.97
N PRO A 88 -11.93 -5.81 -19.23
CA PRO A 88 -13.29 -5.39 -19.50
C PRO A 88 -14.22 -6.45 -18.92
N GLY A 89 -15.14 -6.03 -18.05
CA GLY A 89 -16.06 -6.92 -17.34
C GLY A 89 -16.78 -7.87 -18.30
N CYS A 90 -16.63 -9.18 -18.07
CA CYS A 90 -17.52 -10.19 -18.62
C CYS A 90 -18.58 -10.48 -17.56
N GLU A 91 -19.76 -9.94 -17.78
CA GLU A 91 -20.97 -10.25 -17.04
C GLU A 91 -21.37 -11.69 -17.36
N LYS A 92 -21.17 -12.60 -16.39
CA LYS A 92 -21.86 -13.88 -16.35
C LYS A 92 -22.31 -14.15 -14.92
N GLU A 93 -23.63 -14.20 -14.75
CA GLU A 93 -24.30 -14.79 -13.60
C GLU A 93 -23.86 -16.25 -13.44
N ALA A 94 -23.21 -16.55 -12.32
CA ALA A 94 -23.23 -17.86 -11.68
C ALA A 94 -22.41 -17.77 -10.38
N GLY A 95 -23.06 -17.61 -9.22
CA GLY A 95 -22.56 -18.00 -7.87
C GLY A 95 -21.15 -17.61 -7.39
N ILE A 96 -20.36 -16.89 -8.17
CA ILE A 96 -18.98 -16.50 -7.88
C ILE A 96 -19.03 -15.17 -7.16
N SER A 97 -18.55 -15.15 -5.92
CA SER A 97 -18.56 -13.95 -5.09
C SER A 97 -17.66 -12.87 -5.72
N MET A 98 -18.23 -11.68 -5.98
CA MET A 98 -17.62 -10.63 -6.80
C MET A 98 -16.24 -10.15 -6.31
N TRP A 99 -15.86 -10.41 -5.05
CA TRP A 99 -14.51 -10.13 -4.54
C TRP A 99 -13.40 -10.89 -5.30
N ILE A 100 -13.73 -12.02 -5.93
CA ILE A 100 -12.79 -12.78 -6.77
C ILE A 100 -12.33 -11.94 -7.97
N TYR A 101 -13.19 -11.07 -8.53
CA TYR A 101 -12.79 -10.17 -9.62
C TYR A 101 -11.80 -9.12 -9.15
N ILE A 102 -11.91 -8.63 -7.90
CA ILE A 102 -10.95 -7.70 -7.31
C ILE A 102 -9.58 -8.38 -7.15
N LEU A 103 -9.58 -9.64 -6.70
CA LEU A 103 -8.37 -10.46 -6.62
C LEU A 103 -7.75 -10.71 -8.01
N LEU A 104 -8.58 -11.09 -9.00
CA LEU A 104 -8.16 -11.32 -10.38
C LEU A 104 -7.73 -10.04 -11.10
N GLY A 105 -8.09 -8.85 -10.61
CA GLY A 105 -7.58 -7.56 -11.11
C GLY A 105 -6.25 -7.16 -10.46
N ASN A 106 -6.13 -7.34 -9.14
CA ASN A 106 -4.93 -6.96 -8.38
C ASN A 106 -3.69 -7.78 -8.77
N LEU A 107 -3.87 -9.07 -9.06
CA LEU A 107 -2.74 -9.95 -9.41
C LEU A 107 -2.08 -9.53 -10.75
N PRO A 108 -2.80 -9.38 -11.87
CA PRO A 108 -2.26 -8.80 -13.12
C PRO A 108 -1.74 -7.38 -12.95
N GLN A 109 -2.38 -6.56 -12.10
CA GLN A 109 -1.89 -5.22 -11.81
C GLN A 109 -0.48 -5.27 -11.20
N GLY A 110 -0.24 -6.14 -10.22
CA GLY A 110 1.11 -6.35 -9.67
C GLY A 110 2.11 -6.76 -10.74
N ILE A 111 1.74 -7.75 -11.56
CA ILE A 111 2.59 -8.23 -12.67
C ILE A 111 3.02 -7.08 -13.59
N GLY A 112 2.06 -6.24 -14.02
CA GLY A 112 2.32 -5.12 -14.91
C GLY A 112 3.16 -4.01 -14.25
N GLU A 113 2.85 -3.69 -12.99
CA GLU A 113 3.50 -2.59 -12.27
C GLU A 113 4.92 -2.91 -11.78
N THR A 114 5.31 -4.18 -11.80
CA THR A 114 6.65 -4.64 -11.39
C THR A 114 7.76 -4.08 -12.27
N ALA A 115 7.49 -3.92 -13.57
CA ALA A 115 8.51 -3.48 -14.53
C ALA A 115 8.88 -2.00 -14.39
N ILE A 116 7.96 -1.18 -13.87
CA ILE A 116 8.05 0.28 -13.86
C ILE A 116 9.29 0.75 -13.12
N GLN A 117 9.51 0.23 -11.90
CA GLN A 117 10.57 0.70 -11.02
C GLN A 117 11.98 0.27 -11.43
N PRO A 118 12.27 -1.05 -11.58
CA PRO A 118 13.60 -1.50 -11.96
C PRO A 118 14.00 -1.00 -13.36
N LEU A 119 13.09 -1.03 -14.35
CA LEU A 119 13.42 -0.58 -15.70
C LEU A 119 13.49 0.94 -15.81
N GLY A 120 12.65 1.66 -15.07
CA GLY A 120 12.66 3.13 -15.02
C GLY A 120 13.98 3.66 -14.44
N ILE A 121 14.41 3.12 -13.29
CA ILE A 121 15.67 3.51 -12.66
C ILE A 121 16.87 3.13 -13.54
N ALA A 122 16.89 1.92 -14.11
CA ALA A 122 17.96 1.50 -15.00
C ALA A 122 18.08 2.39 -16.24
N TYR A 123 16.96 2.87 -16.79
CA TYR A 123 16.99 3.82 -17.90
C TYR A 123 17.53 5.19 -17.46
N ILE A 124 17.17 5.67 -16.27
CA ILE A 124 17.75 6.93 -15.75
C ILE A 124 19.27 6.77 -15.58
N ASP A 125 19.73 5.66 -15.01
CA ASP A 125 21.15 5.38 -14.79
C ASP A 125 21.95 5.26 -16.09
N ASP A 126 21.34 4.67 -17.14
CA ASP A 126 21.98 4.46 -18.44
C ASP A 126 22.10 5.75 -19.29
N TYR A 127 21.21 6.74 -19.10
CA TYR A 127 21.08 7.89 -20.02
C TYR A 127 21.22 9.28 -19.36
N ALA A 128 21.11 9.39 -18.04
CA ALA A 128 21.37 10.66 -17.36
C ALA A 128 22.87 10.79 -17.02
N PRO A 129 23.42 12.02 -16.99
CA PRO A 129 24.77 12.24 -16.48
C PRO A 129 24.86 11.82 -15.00
N GLU A 130 25.95 11.15 -14.62
CA GLU A 130 26.13 10.53 -13.29
C GLU A 130 25.87 11.50 -12.13
N GLU A 131 26.18 12.78 -12.31
CA GLU A 131 25.95 13.85 -11.32
C GLU A 131 24.46 14.16 -11.09
N ARG A 132 23.60 13.92 -12.08
CA ARG A 132 22.15 14.24 -12.03
C ARG A 132 21.26 13.00 -11.83
N VAL A 133 21.79 11.78 -12.02
CA VAL A 133 21.06 10.52 -11.78
C VAL A 133 20.37 10.49 -10.40
N PRO A 134 21.05 10.82 -9.27
CA PRO A 134 20.41 10.77 -7.95
C PRO A 134 19.25 11.77 -7.81
N PHE A 135 19.33 12.92 -8.48
CA PHE A 135 18.27 13.93 -8.48
C PHE A 135 17.03 13.43 -9.22
N TYR A 136 17.19 12.83 -10.40
CA TYR A 136 16.07 12.29 -11.17
C TYR A 136 15.39 11.10 -10.46
N ILE A 137 16.18 10.19 -9.88
CA ILE A 137 15.64 9.12 -9.02
C ILE A 137 14.88 9.71 -7.83
N GLY A 138 15.44 10.75 -7.19
CA GLY A 138 14.78 11.48 -6.10
C GLY A 138 13.43 12.08 -6.50
N CYS A 139 13.31 12.65 -7.71
CA CYS A 139 12.05 13.17 -8.24
C CYS A 139 11.01 12.05 -8.40
N VAL A 140 11.41 10.91 -8.97
CA VAL A 140 10.54 9.73 -9.13
C VAL A 140 10.02 9.22 -7.79
N GLN A 141 10.90 9.10 -6.79
CA GLN A 141 10.52 8.66 -5.45
C GLN A 141 9.62 9.70 -4.74
N THR A 142 9.86 10.99 -4.93
CA THR A 142 9.02 12.05 -4.33
C THR A 142 7.59 11.99 -4.85
N VAL A 143 7.41 11.80 -6.17
CA VAL A 143 6.07 11.59 -6.75
C VAL A 143 5.42 10.35 -6.14
N ALA A 144 6.16 9.25 -5.99
CA ALA A 144 5.63 8.02 -5.38
C ALA A 144 5.11 8.22 -3.94
N ILE A 145 5.72 9.12 -3.17
CA ILE A 145 5.34 9.38 -1.77
C ILE A 145 4.20 10.42 -1.67
N LEU A 146 4.12 11.38 -2.59
CA LEU A 146 3.06 12.40 -2.61
C LEU A 146 1.73 11.88 -3.19
N SER A 147 1.78 10.99 -4.17
CA SER A 147 0.60 10.48 -4.88
C SER A 147 -0.46 9.82 -3.98
N PRO A 148 -0.10 9.08 -2.90
CA PRO A 148 -1.08 8.56 -1.95
C PRO A 148 -2.00 9.62 -1.32
N ILE A 149 -1.57 10.88 -1.22
CA ILE A 149 -2.44 11.99 -0.78
C ILE A 149 -3.68 12.05 -1.67
N LEU A 150 -3.47 12.06 -2.99
CA LEU A 150 -4.55 12.15 -3.96
C LEU A 150 -5.39 10.88 -4.00
N GLY A 151 -4.82 9.70 -3.78
CA GLY A 151 -5.58 8.45 -3.75
C GLY A 151 -6.49 8.34 -2.53
N PHE A 152 -6.03 8.73 -1.34
CA PHE A 152 -6.87 8.79 -0.14
C PHE A 152 -7.92 9.91 -0.20
N LEU A 153 -7.59 11.06 -0.80
CA LEU A 153 -8.58 12.12 -1.04
C LEU A 153 -9.65 11.67 -2.04
N LEU A 154 -9.26 10.98 -3.12
CA LEU A 154 -10.21 10.37 -4.05
C LEU A 154 -11.09 9.33 -3.34
N GLY A 155 -10.51 8.48 -2.49
CA GLY A 155 -11.23 7.56 -1.63
C GLY A 155 -12.21 8.25 -0.68
N SER A 156 -11.84 9.40 -0.13
CA SER A 156 -12.73 10.23 0.70
C SER A 156 -13.95 10.73 -0.08
N LEU A 157 -13.74 11.18 -1.32
CA LEU A 157 -14.81 11.65 -2.20
C LEU A 157 -15.74 10.50 -2.61
N CYS A 158 -15.20 9.39 -3.09
CA CYS A 158 -15.98 8.21 -3.46
C CYS A 158 -16.75 7.63 -2.28
N ALA A 159 -16.20 7.68 -1.07
CA ALA A 159 -16.87 7.21 0.15
C ALA A 159 -18.08 8.09 0.57
N LYS A 160 -18.16 9.36 0.11
CA LYS A 160 -19.33 10.22 0.37
C LYS A 160 -20.49 9.96 -0.59
N LEU A 161 -20.22 9.36 -1.74
CA LEU A 161 -21.22 9.05 -2.76
C LEU A 161 -21.81 7.67 -2.48
N CYS A 162 -23.12 7.51 -2.60
CA CYS A 162 -23.76 6.21 -2.43
C CYS A 162 -23.32 5.24 -3.53
N VAL A 163 -23.21 3.95 -3.23
CA VAL A 163 -22.81 2.93 -4.21
C VAL A 163 -23.73 2.89 -5.44
N ASP A 164 -25.03 3.14 -5.25
CA ASP A 164 -26.07 3.12 -6.29
C ASP A 164 -26.30 4.51 -6.92
N ILE A 165 -25.27 5.36 -6.92
CA ILE A 165 -25.35 6.69 -7.51
C ILE A 165 -25.76 6.62 -8.99
N GLY A 166 -26.84 7.32 -9.34
CA GLY A 166 -27.43 7.30 -10.69
C GLY A 166 -28.51 6.24 -10.90
N PHE A 167 -28.72 5.31 -9.96
CA PHE A 167 -29.76 4.28 -10.02
C PHE A 167 -30.93 4.52 -9.05
N VAL A 168 -30.71 5.28 -7.96
CA VAL A 168 -31.71 5.58 -6.92
C VAL A 168 -31.69 7.06 -6.55
N ASP A 169 -32.87 7.66 -6.30
CA ASP A 169 -32.99 9.03 -5.81
C ASP A 169 -32.41 9.17 -4.39
N MET A 170 -31.38 10.02 -4.23
CA MET A 170 -30.73 10.23 -2.94
C MET A 170 -31.65 10.86 -1.87
N GLY A 171 -32.81 11.39 -2.26
CA GLY A 171 -33.83 11.93 -1.34
C GLY A 171 -34.71 10.87 -0.68
N THR A 172 -34.77 9.64 -1.20
CA THR A 172 -35.60 8.56 -0.65
C THR A 172 -34.83 7.63 0.31
N ILE A 173 -33.51 7.79 0.40
CA ILE A 173 -32.65 6.95 1.23
C ILE A 173 -32.53 7.60 2.63
N ALA A 174 -33.13 6.96 3.64
CA ALA A 174 -33.07 7.41 5.04
C ALA A 174 -31.69 7.21 5.72
N ILE A 175 -30.69 6.71 4.96
CA ILE A 175 -29.36 6.34 5.44
C ILE A 175 -28.35 7.41 5.00
N THR A 176 -27.60 7.94 5.97
CA THR A 176 -26.60 8.99 5.80
C THR A 176 -25.18 8.41 5.72
N HIS A 177 -24.21 9.14 5.16
CA HIS A 177 -22.78 8.76 5.09
C HIS A 177 -22.09 8.52 6.46
N LYS A 178 -22.79 8.75 7.56
CA LYS A 178 -22.34 8.47 8.94
C LYS A 178 -22.80 7.11 9.44
N ASP A 179 -23.76 6.48 8.76
CA ASP A 179 -24.34 5.22 9.20
C ASP A 179 -23.39 4.04 8.94
N PRO A 180 -23.37 3.04 9.83
CA PRO A 180 -22.49 1.87 9.72
C PRO A 180 -22.78 1.03 8.46
N HIS A 181 -24.04 1.04 7.99
CA HIS A 181 -24.48 0.35 6.79
C HIS A 181 -24.23 1.13 5.48
N TRP A 182 -23.69 2.35 5.56
CA TRP A 182 -23.37 3.13 4.37
C TRP A 182 -22.24 2.48 3.58
N ILE A 183 -22.50 2.19 2.30
CA ILE A 183 -21.52 1.71 1.34
C ILE A 183 -21.28 2.79 0.29
N GLY A 184 -20.05 3.28 0.23
CA GLY A 184 -19.63 4.28 -0.74
C GLY A 184 -19.46 3.72 -2.15
N ALA A 185 -19.41 4.59 -3.15
CA ALA A 185 -19.16 4.26 -4.57
C ALA A 185 -17.71 3.82 -4.82
N TRP A 186 -17.32 2.69 -4.23
CA TRP A 186 -15.96 2.14 -4.26
C TRP A 186 -15.47 1.78 -5.68
N TRP A 187 -16.37 1.46 -6.60
CA TRP A 187 -16.04 1.14 -8.00
C TRP A 187 -15.60 2.37 -8.80
N LEU A 188 -16.07 3.57 -8.45
CA LEU A 188 -15.86 4.78 -9.23
C LEU A 188 -14.38 5.19 -9.32
N GLY A 189 -13.65 5.10 -8.21
CA GLY A 189 -12.23 5.46 -8.23
C GLY A 189 -11.35 4.43 -8.96
N TYR A 190 -11.78 3.17 -9.13
CA TYR A 190 -11.07 2.24 -10.01
C TYR A 190 -11.18 2.66 -11.47
N LEU A 191 -12.33 3.18 -11.90
CA LEU A 191 -12.49 3.72 -13.26
C LEU A 191 -11.59 4.94 -13.46
N ILE A 192 -11.57 5.87 -12.50
CA ILE A 192 -10.72 7.06 -12.57
C ILE A 192 -9.23 6.66 -12.59
N ALA A 193 -8.81 5.78 -11.68
CA ALA A 193 -7.43 5.29 -11.63
C ALA A 193 -7.03 4.54 -12.91
N GLY A 194 -7.93 3.72 -13.47
CA GLY A 194 -7.73 3.03 -14.74
C GLY A 194 -7.52 3.99 -15.90
N MET A 195 -8.36 5.03 -16.02
CA MET A 195 -8.20 6.06 -17.05
C MET A 195 -6.87 6.82 -16.92
N VAL A 196 -6.48 7.18 -15.70
CA VAL A 196 -5.19 7.82 -15.43
C VAL A 196 -4.02 6.91 -15.82
N SER A 197 -4.10 5.61 -15.52
CA SER A 197 -3.08 4.61 -15.91
C SER A 197 -2.97 4.44 -17.42
N ILE A 198 -4.09 4.42 -18.15
CA ILE A 198 -4.11 4.36 -19.62
C ILE A 198 -3.44 5.61 -20.19
N LEU A 199 -3.82 6.79 -19.71
CA LEU A 199 -3.21 8.05 -20.15
C LEU A 199 -1.70 8.06 -19.88
N ALA A 200 -1.26 7.47 -18.76
CA ALA A 200 0.15 7.36 -18.41
C ALA A 200 0.92 6.37 -19.29
N ALA A 201 0.25 5.36 -19.85
CA ALA A 201 0.84 4.38 -20.75
C ALA A 201 1.12 4.93 -22.16
N ILE A 202 0.30 5.86 -22.66
CA ILE A 202 0.34 6.35 -24.05
C ILE A 202 1.75 6.83 -24.48
N PRO A 203 2.47 7.68 -23.72
CA PRO A 203 3.79 8.17 -24.14
C PRO A 203 4.82 7.04 -24.35
N PHE A 204 4.72 5.97 -23.57
CA PHE A 204 5.66 4.83 -23.64
C PHE A 204 5.56 4.02 -24.93
N TRP A 205 4.42 4.06 -25.62
CA TRP A 205 4.24 3.39 -26.91
C TRP A 205 4.96 4.09 -28.05
N PHE A 206 5.15 5.40 -27.93
CA PHE A 206 5.80 6.25 -28.94
C PHE A 206 7.30 6.47 -28.71
N LEU A 207 7.83 6.03 -27.55
CA LEU A 207 9.26 6.12 -27.21
C LEU A 207 10.11 5.11 -28.01
N LEU A 208 11.24 5.58 -28.54
CA LEU A 208 12.19 4.79 -29.33
C LEU A 208 12.82 3.63 -28.54
N LYS A 209 13.17 2.55 -29.25
CA LYS A 209 13.74 1.32 -28.69
C LYS A 209 15.12 1.50 -28.07
N HIS A 210 15.95 2.36 -28.64
CA HIS A 210 17.31 2.65 -28.20
C HIS A 210 17.61 4.13 -28.48
N LEU A 211 18.11 4.86 -27.49
CA LEU A 211 18.91 6.05 -27.79
C LEU A 211 20.32 5.58 -28.16
N PRO A 212 20.98 6.18 -29.17
CA PRO A 212 22.39 5.94 -29.44
C PRO A 212 23.21 6.23 -28.17
N ARG A 213 23.98 5.24 -27.72
CA ARG A 213 24.85 5.40 -26.56
C ARG A 213 26.02 6.31 -26.97
N THR A 214 26.27 7.38 -26.24
CA THR A 214 27.53 8.13 -26.40
C THR A 214 28.64 7.27 -25.79
N GLU A 215 29.61 6.83 -26.59
CA GLU A 215 30.66 5.83 -26.26
C GLU A 215 31.65 6.23 -25.14
N ILE A 216 31.36 7.23 -24.31
CA ILE A 216 32.40 7.89 -23.50
C ILE A 216 32.53 7.39 -22.05
N GLN A 217 31.61 6.58 -21.48
CA GLN A 217 31.80 6.22 -20.05
C GLN A 217 31.19 4.88 -19.59
N LYS A 218 32.00 3.80 -19.69
CA LYS A 218 32.30 2.77 -18.66
C LYS A 218 32.88 1.52 -19.34
N ASP A 219 34.19 1.36 -19.20
CA ASP A 219 34.97 0.15 -19.53
C ASP A 219 34.68 -1.02 -18.57
N SER A 220 33.42 -1.44 -18.48
CA SER A 220 33.03 -2.70 -17.83
C SER A 220 32.23 -3.59 -18.79
N THR A 221 32.61 -3.56 -20.06
CA THR A 221 31.89 -4.13 -21.21
C THR A 221 32.64 -5.32 -21.81
N GLU A 222 33.16 -6.21 -20.95
CA GLU A 222 33.55 -7.58 -21.37
C GLU A 222 32.39 -8.57 -21.17
N GLN A 223 31.55 -8.35 -20.16
CA GLN A 223 30.48 -9.29 -19.79
C GLN A 223 29.25 -9.21 -20.72
N SER A 224 29.07 -8.11 -21.43
CA SER A 224 27.99 -7.90 -22.39
C SER A 224 28.33 -8.37 -23.81
N ARG A 225 29.63 -8.51 -24.16
CA ARG A 225 30.03 -9.10 -25.46
C ARG A 225 29.75 -10.61 -25.52
N PHE A 226 29.83 -11.31 -24.40
CA PHE A 226 29.52 -12.75 -24.34
C PHE A 226 28.03 -13.12 -24.51
N ILE A 227 27.13 -12.14 -24.53
CA ILE A 227 25.67 -12.39 -24.62
C ILE A 227 25.13 -12.13 -26.02
N ALA A 228 25.90 -11.49 -26.90
CA ALA A 228 25.43 -11.07 -28.23
C ALA A 228 25.53 -12.15 -29.31
N GLU A 229 26.16 -13.30 -29.03
CA GLU A 229 26.52 -14.27 -30.08
C GLU A 229 26.00 -15.69 -29.84
N ASP A 230 24.83 -15.86 -29.21
CA ASP A 230 24.13 -17.15 -29.29
C ASP A 230 22.63 -16.97 -29.54
N ASN A 231 22.32 -16.99 -30.82
CA ASN A 231 20.99 -16.88 -31.38
C ASN A 231 20.50 -18.30 -31.71
N LYS A 232 20.14 -19.09 -30.69
CA LYS A 232 19.24 -20.26 -30.79
C LYS A 232 18.88 -20.81 -29.39
N ASP A 233 17.61 -21.17 -29.25
CA ASP A 233 16.97 -21.89 -28.14
C ASP A 233 16.56 -21.10 -26.87
N CYS A 234 15.26 -20.76 -26.83
CA CYS A 234 14.56 -20.21 -25.67
C CYS A 234 14.71 -21.08 -24.40
N CYS A 235 14.86 -22.42 -24.55
CA CYS A 235 14.99 -23.34 -23.42
C CYS A 235 16.38 -23.28 -22.76
N ALA A 236 17.46 -23.06 -23.55
CA ALA A 236 18.82 -22.95 -23.04
C ALA A 236 19.02 -21.67 -22.21
N THR A 237 18.36 -20.57 -22.59
CA THR A 237 18.43 -19.27 -21.90
C THR A 237 17.90 -19.32 -20.46
N TYR A 238 16.78 -20.00 -20.21
CA TYR A 238 16.24 -20.17 -18.84
C TYR A 238 17.16 -21.02 -17.96
N GLN A 239 17.74 -22.07 -18.52
CA GLN A 239 18.62 -22.98 -17.79
C GLN A 239 19.93 -22.27 -17.39
N ILE A 240 20.48 -21.42 -18.26
CA ILE A 240 21.63 -20.56 -17.98
C ILE A 240 21.28 -19.51 -16.91
N PHE A 241 20.10 -18.89 -16.99
CA PHE A 241 19.64 -17.93 -15.99
C PHE A 241 19.60 -18.53 -14.58
N PHE A 242 18.88 -19.64 -14.39
CA PHE A 242 18.79 -20.29 -13.08
C PHE A 242 20.16 -20.76 -12.58
N LYS A 243 21.03 -21.21 -13.48
CA LYS A 243 22.39 -21.69 -13.15
C LYS A 243 23.33 -20.57 -12.68
N MET A 244 23.12 -19.31 -13.11
CA MET A 244 23.88 -18.14 -12.63
C MET A 244 23.19 -17.43 -11.46
N PHE A 245 21.86 -17.40 -11.45
CA PHE A 245 21.06 -16.70 -10.45
C PHE A 245 21.07 -17.42 -9.10
N LEU A 246 20.86 -18.74 -9.08
CA LEU A 246 20.79 -19.50 -7.82
C LEU A 246 22.09 -19.43 -7.00
N PRO A 247 23.30 -19.58 -7.59
CA PRO A 247 24.55 -19.41 -6.83
C PRO A 247 24.73 -17.98 -6.34
N SER A 248 24.37 -16.98 -7.14
CA SER A 248 24.44 -15.56 -6.75
C SER A 248 23.52 -15.28 -5.56
N LEU A 249 22.26 -15.73 -5.62
CA LEU A 249 21.29 -15.62 -4.54
C LEU A 249 21.79 -16.33 -3.27
N LYS A 250 22.37 -17.53 -3.41
CA LYS A 250 22.98 -18.27 -2.30
C LYS A 250 24.16 -17.53 -1.69
N ASN A 251 25.01 -16.88 -2.49
CA ASN A 251 26.13 -16.09 -1.98
C ASN A 251 25.65 -14.82 -1.26
N PHE A 252 24.60 -14.17 -1.77
CA PHE A 252 23.99 -13.00 -1.11
C PHE A 252 23.33 -13.37 0.22
N LEU A 253 22.51 -14.43 0.25
CA LEU A 253 21.84 -14.89 1.48
C LEU A 253 22.78 -15.61 2.45
N GLY A 254 23.88 -16.19 1.94
CA GLY A 254 24.91 -16.83 2.75
C GLY A 254 25.82 -15.85 3.48
N ASN A 255 25.83 -14.58 3.07
CA ASN A 255 26.54 -13.54 3.80
C ASN A 255 25.72 -13.13 5.03
N PRO A 256 26.21 -13.37 6.26
CA PRO A 256 25.44 -13.13 7.48
C PRO A 256 25.02 -11.66 7.63
N VAL A 257 25.85 -10.72 7.18
CA VAL A 257 25.54 -9.28 7.27
C VAL A 257 24.33 -8.91 6.40
N TYR A 258 24.27 -9.43 5.17
CA TYR A 258 23.13 -9.20 4.28
C TYR A 258 21.86 -9.89 4.77
N PHE A 259 21.98 -11.11 5.27
CA PHE A 259 20.83 -11.84 5.80
C PHE A 259 20.19 -11.10 6.98
N PHE A 260 20.99 -10.69 7.97
CA PHE A 260 20.47 -9.93 9.11
C PHE A 260 19.92 -8.57 8.69
N TYR A 261 20.58 -7.87 7.76
CA TYR A 261 20.05 -6.64 7.21
C TYR A 261 18.68 -6.86 6.54
N PHE A 262 18.55 -7.86 5.67
CA PHE A 262 17.31 -8.18 4.98
C PHE A 262 16.17 -8.50 5.95
N CYS A 263 16.43 -9.35 6.96
CA CYS A 263 15.48 -9.65 8.03
C CYS A 263 15.07 -8.37 8.79
N SER A 264 16.04 -7.50 9.12
CA SER A 264 15.78 -6.21 9.76
C SER A 264 14.86 -5.35 8.88
N ARG A 265 15.13 -5.25 7.57
CA ARG A 265 14.29 -4.48 6.64
C ARG A 265 12.87 -5.02 6.55
N ILE A 266 12.67 -6.34 6.53
CA ILE A 266 11.33 -6.94 6.55
C ILE A 266 10.58 -6.54 7.81
N ILE A 267 11.23 -6.71 8.98
CA ILE A 267 10.64 -6.34 10.26
C ILE A 267 10.32 -4.84 10.27
N GLN A 268 11.16 -3.97 9.70
CA GLN A 268 10.94 -2.53 9.71
C GLN A 268 9.81 -2.05 8.78
N PHE A 269 9.73 -2.59 7.56
CA PHE A 269 8.72 -2.17 6.58
C PHE A 269 7.33 -2.73 6.88
N SER A 270 7.23 -3.90 7.51
CA SER A 270 5.94 -4.58 7.74
C SER A 270 4.94 -3.74 8.57
N PRO A 271 5.32 -3.12 9.70
CA PRO A 271 4.41 -2.26 10.45
C PRO A 271 3.94 -1.04 9.67
N LEU A 272 4.80 -0.43 8.85
CA LEU A 272 4.44 0.73 8.04
C LEU A 272 3.34 0.36 7.03
N ILE A 273 3.50 -0.77 6.32
CA ILE A 273 2.50 -1.28 5.37
C ILE A 273 1.21 -1.67 6.09
N GLY A 274 1.32 -2.36 7.24
CA GLY A 274 0.16 -2.75 8.06
C GLY A 274 -0.64 -1.54 8.56
N MET A 275 0.05 -0.51 9.06
CA MET A 275 -0.58 0.74 9.49
C MET A 275 -1.25 1.46 8.31
N LEU A 276 -0.61 1.60 7.15
CA LEU A 276 -1.22 2.23 6.00
C LEU A 276 -2.48 1.49 5.50
N THR A 277 -2.52 0.17 5.65
CA THR A 277 -3.61 -0.68 5.13
C THR A 277 -4.80 -0.76 6.09
N TYR A 278 -4.55 -0.93 7.39
CA TYR A 278 -5.61 -1.18 8.38
C TYR A 278 -5.97 0.02 9.24
N LYS A 279 -5.20 1.13 9.20
CA LYS A 279 -5.54 2.35 9.93
C LYS A 279 -6.91 2.93 9.59
N PRO A 280 -7.36 3.00 8.31
CA PRO A 280 -8.69 3.50 8.00
C PRO A 280 -9.76 2.68 8.72
N LYS A 281 -9.64 1.35 8.64
CA LYS A 281 -10.53 0.43 9.34
C LYS A 281 -10.52 0.60 10.86
N TYR A 282 -9.33 0.73 11.45
CA TYR A 282 -9.19 0.94 12.89
C TYR A 282 -9.91 2.24 13.31
N MET A 283 -9.75 3.33 12.55
CA MET A 283 -10.39 4.61 12.84
C MET A 283 -11.92 4.57 12.70
N GLU A 284 -12.42 3.82 11.71
CA GLU A 284 -13.86 3.61 11.54
C GLU A 284 -14.46 2.78 12.69
N GLN A 285 -13.80 1.67 13.07
CA GLN A 285 -14.34 0.72 14.04
C GLN A 285 -14.14 1.13 15.51
N GLN A 286 -13.04 1.79 15.84
CA GLN A 286 -12.71 2.15 17.23
C GLN A 286 -13.16 3.56 17.62
N PHE A 287 -13.13 4.50 16.67
CA PHE A 287 -13.51 5.90 16.93
C PHE A 287 -14.82 6.32 16.26
N GLY A 288 -15.55 5.37 15.65
CA GLY A 288 -16.85 5.61 15.02
C GLY A 288 -16.81 6.67 13.92
N GLN A 289 -15.66 6.89 13.29
CA GLN A 289 -15.53 7.90 12.25
C GLN A 289 -16.07 7.35 10.92
N SER A 290 -16.79 8.18 10.16
CA SER A 290 -17.21 7.82 8.80
C SER A 290 -16.00 7.58 7.90
N SER A 291 -16.10 6.66 6.94
CA SER A 291 -15.01 6.31 6.00
C SER A 291 -14.45 7.53 5.25
N SER A 292 -15.33 8.45 4.81
CA SER A 292 -14.91 9.67 4.12
C SER A 292 -14.02 10.58 4.98
N LYS A 293 -14.42 10.84 6.23
CA LYS A 293 -13.65 11.65 7.19
C LYS A 293 -12.33 10.99 7.56
N THR A 294 -12.31 9.68 7.75
CA THR A 294 -11.09 8.90 8.01
C THR A 294 -10.09 9.02 6.86
N ASN A 295 -10.54 8.76 5.63
CA ASN A 295 -9.72 8.87 4.43
C ASN A 295 -9.19 10.29 4.22
N PHE A 296 -10.00 11.31 4.52
CA PHE A 296 -9.57 12.71 4.47
C PHE A 296 -8.46 13.00 5.48
N ILE A 297 -8.60 12.57 6.74
CA ILE A 297 -7.57 12.76 7.79
C ILE A 297 -6.27 12.04 7.40
N ILE A 298 -6.35 10.84 6.84
CA ILE A 298 -5.15 10.09 6.43
C ILE A 298 -4.47 10.82 5.27
N GLY A 299 -5.21 11.16 4.22
CA GLY A 299 -4.67 11.84 3.03
C GLY A 299 -4.09 13.23 3.34
N PHE A 300 -4.75 14.02 4.18
CA PHE A 300 -4.37 15.42 4.40
C PHE A 300 -3.37 15.64 5.55
N ILE A 301 -3.38 14.79 6.58
CA ILE A 301 -2.53 14.98 7.77
C ILE A 301 -1.40 13.95 7.81
N ASN A 302 -1.71 12.67 7.62
CA ASN A 302 -0.74 11.62 7.88
C ASN A 302 0.26 11.43 6.73
N ILE A 303 -0.21 11.39 5.49
CA ILE A 303 0.68 11.16 4.34
C ILE A 303 1.65 12.33 4.13
N PRO A 304 1.24 13.61 4.24
CA PRO A 304 2.18 14.72 4.18
C PRO A 304 3.20 14.69 5.32
N ALA A 305 2.81 14.28 6.53
CA ALA A 305 3.77 14.08 7.61
C ALA A 305 4.84 13.06 7.21
N VAL A 306 4.45 11.91 6.65
CA VAL A 306 5.38 10.89 6.13
C VAL A 306 6.30 11.43 5.02
N THR A 307 5.80 12.31 4.15
CA THR A 307 6.65 12.94 3.12
C THR A 307 7.72 13.86 3.72
N LEU A 308 7.35 14.68 4.71
CA LEU A 308 8.27 15.59 5.40
C LEU A 308 9.31 14.82 6.23
N GLU A 309 8.90 13.68 6.79
CA GLU A 309 9.74 12.78 7.56
C GLU A 309 10.89 12.19 6.74
N MET A 310 10.59 11.64 5.56
CA MET A 310 11.61 11.08 4.66
C MET A 310 12.61 12.15 4.22
N PHE A 311 12.13 13.38 3.97
CA PHE A 311 12.99 14.50 3.64
C PHE A 311 13.89 14.93 4.83
N SER A 312 13.30 15.02 6.02
CA SER A 312 14.02 15.32 7.28
C SER A 312 15.11 14.28 7.58
N GLY A 313 14.80 12.99 7.45
CA GLY A 313 15.78 11.90 7.60
C GLY A 313 16.95 12.00 6.60
N SER A 314 16.65 12.41 5.37
CA SER A 314 17.66 12.62 4.34
C SER A 314 18.59 13.81 4.66
N LEU A 315 18.03 14.91 5.17
CA LEU A 315 18.81 16.08 5.62
C LEU A 315 19.65 15.75 6.86
N PHE A 316 19.12 14.95 7.78
CA PHE A 316 19.83 14.53 8.99
C PHE A 316 21.12 13.77 8.63
N MET A 317 21.04 12.80 7.72
CA MET A 317 22.22 12.07 7.25
C MET A 317 23.24 12.98 6.56
N LYS A 318 22.79 13.97 5.79
CA LYS A 318 23.66 14.94 5.13
C LYS A 318 24.38 15.87 6.12
N LYS A 319 23.71 16.27 7.20
CA LYS A 319 24.23 17.24 8.18
C LYS A 319 25.28 16.64 9.11
N PHE A 320 25.09 15.40 9.58
CA PHE A 320 25.91 14.87 10.66
C PHE A 320 27.19 14.15 10.23
N ARG A 321 27.43 13.91 8.92
CA ARG A 321 28.65 13.26 8.37
C ARG A 321 29.16 12.08 9.23
N LEU A 322 28.24 11.30 9.81
CA LEU A 322 28.59 10.21 10.72
C LEU A 322 29.40 9.15 9.98
N ASN A 323 30.23 8.37 10.68
CA ASN A 323 30.91 7.20 10.13
C ASN A 323 29.86 6.33 9.40
N PHE A 324 29.87 6.41 8.06
CA PHE A 324 28.65 6.38 7.25
C PHE A 324 27.84 5.09 7.40
N MET A 325 28.51 3.95 7.57
CA MET A 325 27.83 2.65 7.75
C MET A 325 27.42 2.37 9.20
N LEU A 326 28.34 2.51 10.16
CA LEU A 326 28.06 2.14 11.56
C LEU A 326 27.11 3.14 12.24
N GLY A 327 27.22 4.42 11.89
CA GLY A 327 26.32 5.48 12.37
C GLY A 327 24.91 5.32 11.82
N ALA A 328 24.78 5.06 10.50
CA ALA A 328 23.50 4.79 9.86
C ALA A 328 22.80 3.58 10.50
N ALA A 329 23.48 2.44 10.62
CA ALA A 329 22.91 1.22 11.19
C ALA A 329 22.47 1.40 12.66
N LYS A 330 23.24 2.15 13.47
CA LYS A 330 22.88 2.45 14.87
C LYS A 330 21.64 3.35 14.96
N ILE A 331 21.58 4.42 14.17
CA ILE A 331 20.41 5.32 14.14
C ILE A 331 19.18 4.56 13.67
N SER A 332 19.31 3.77 12.60
CA SER A 332 18.28 2.89 12.06
C SER A 332 17.70 1.98 13.15
N SER A 333 18.58 1.29 13.89
CA SER A 333 18.19 0.36 14.95
C SER A 333 17.51 1.04 16.14
N ILE A 334 18.01 2.21 16.58
CA ILE A 334 17.42 2.98 17.68
C ILE A 334 16.04 3.52 17.29
N SER A 335 15.93 4.04 16.06
CA SER A 335 14.69 4.54 15.48
C SER A 335 13.65 3.41 15.39
N SER A 336 14.03 2.26 14.84
CA SER A 336 13.18 1.06 14.82
C SER A 336 12.63 0.73 16.22
N PHE A 337 13.51 0.60 17.22
CA PHE A 337 13.10 0.23 18.58
C PHE A 337 12.09 1.21 19.18
N PHE A 338 12.34 2.52 19.02
CA PHE A 338 11.44 3.55 19.53
C PHE A 338 10.12 3.61 18.74
N GLY A 339 10.16 3.43 17.41
CA GLY A 339 8.98 3.34 16.56
C GLY A 339 8.08 2.17 16.94
N TYR A 340 8.67 1.01 17.25
CA TYR A 340 7.94 -0.15 17.75
C TYR A 340 7.32 0.08 19.13
N LEU A 341 8.05 0.73 20.04
CA LEU A 341 7.53 1.08 21.36
C LEU A 341 6.32 2.03 21.23
N LEU A 342 6.40 3.03 20.34
CA LEU A 342 5.28 3.93 20.06
C LEU A 342 4.08 3.19 19.43
N LEU A 343 4.31 2.26 18.50
CA LEU A 343 3.25 1.42 17.96
C LEU A 343 2.56 0.60 19.06
N LEU A 344 3.31 0.06 20.02
CA LEU A 344 2.72 -0.66 21.16
C LEU A 344 1.80 0.23 22.00
N THR A 345 2.15 1.52 22.18
CA THR A 345 1.28 2.44 22.91
C THR A 345 -0.07 2.67 22.19
N LEU A 346 -0.14 2.53 20.86
CA LEU A 346 -1.41 2.66 20.14
C LEU A 346 -2.44 1.60 20.55
N PHE A 347 -2.01 0.40 20.95
CA PHE A 347 -2.93 -0.62 21.47
C PHE A 347 -3.66 -0.16 22.74
N THR A 348 -3.02 0.68 23.55
CA THR A 348 -3.61 1.24 24.79
C THR A 348 -4.56 2.41 24.53
N THR A 349 -4.50 3.02 23.33
CA THR A 349 -5.37 4.14 22.95
C THR A 349 -6.75 3.71 22.45
N GLY A 350 -6.98 2.41 22.26
CA GLY A 350 -8.31 1.87 22.02
C GLY A 350 -9.15 1.99 23.29
N PHE A 351 -10.36 2.53 23.17
CA PHE A 351 -11.34 2.39 24.25
C PHE A 351 -11.55 0.89 24.50
N PRO A 352 -11.57 0.41 25.76
CA PRO A 352 -12.23 -0.86 26.01
C PRO A 352 -13.65 -0.67 25.49
N ARG A 353 -13.99 -1.37 24.40
CA ARG A 353 -15.40 -1.59 24.14
C ARG A 353 -15.84 -2.35 25.37
N ASP A 354 -16.64 -1.73 26.24
CA ASP A 354 -17.48 -2.45 27.21
C ASP A 354 -18.53 -3.23 26.40
N MET A 355 -18.03 -4.08 25.52
CA MET A 355 -18.74 -5.00 24.68
C MET A 355 -18.91 -6.20 25.56
N GLN A 356 -19.98 -6.15 26.34
CA GLN A 356 -20.26 -7.15 27.33
C GLN A 356 -20.84 -8.38 26.64
N TRP A 357 -19.95 -9.20 26.07
CA TRP A 357 -20.27 -10.47 25.42
C TRP A 357 -21.08 -11.41 26.34
N ASP A 358 -20.88 -11.28 27.66
CA ASP A 358 -21.38 -12.23 28.65
C ASP A 358 -22.64 -11.78 29.41
N ARG A 359 -23.19 -10.58 29.16
CA ARG A 359 -24.45 -10.12 29.82
C ARG A 359 -25.67 -10.08 28.89
N ALA A 360 -25.59 -10.69 27.70
CA ALA A 360 -26.76 -10.91 26.85
C ALA A 360 -27.62 -12.05 27.45
N PHE A 361 -28.54 -11.67 28.35
CA PHE A 361 -29.51 -12.57 28.97
C PHE A 361 -30.60 -12.93 27.95
N ASN A 362 -30.52 -14.11 27.35
CA ASN A 362 -31.61 -14.65 26.54
C ASN A 362 -32.48 -15.56 27.41
N ALA A 363 -33.66 -15.08 27.78
CA ALA A 363 -34.70 -15.88 28.42
C ALA A 363 -35.74 -16.45 27.43
N GLY A 364 -35.58 -16.26 26.10
CA GLY A 364 -36.62 -16.72 25.17
C GLY A 364 -36.35 -16.79 23.66
N CYS A 365 -35.16 -16.46 23.13
CA CYS A 365 -34.90 -16.51 21.68
C CYS A 365 -33.51 -17.07 21.33
N ALA A 366 -33.43 -17.87 20.25
CA ALA A 366 -32.19 -18.39 19.69
C ALA A 366 -31.54 -17.35 18.76
N CYS A 367 -30.97 -16.28 19.32
CA CYS A 367 -30.29 -15.24 18.55
C CYS A 367 -28.92 -15.73 18.04
N SER A 368 -28.56 -15.36 16.80
CA SER A 368 -27.21 -15.55 16.29
C SER A 368 -26.21 -14.67 17.05
N LYS A 369 -25.16 -15.26 17.60
CA LYS A 369 -24.07 -14.51 18.28
C LYS A 369 -23.17 -13.74 17.30
N ASN A 370 -23.24 -14.07 16.01
CA ASN A 370 -22.34 -13.56 14.98
C ASN A 370 -22.94 -12.39 14.18
N GLU A 371 -24.17 -11.98 14.47
CA GLU A 371 -24.88 -10.97 13.69
C GLU A 371 -24.64 -9.54 14.21
N TRP A 372 -24.03 -8.76 13.32
CA TRP A 372 -23.53 -7.38 13.40
C TRP A 372 -24.54 -6.21 13.47
N ASP A 373 -25.45 -6.05 14.43
CA ASP A 373 -26.47 -4.96 14.35
C ASP A 373 -26.58 -4.08 15.62
N PRO A 374 -25.62 -3.16 15.86
CA PRO A 374 -25.47 -2.54 17.16
C PRO A 374 -26.61 -1.59 17.52
N ILE A 375 -27.06 -1.66 18.77
CA ILE A 375 -28.04 -0.72 19.34
C ILE A 375 -27.48 -0.02 20.58
N CYS A 376 -27.93 1.19 20.83
CA CYS A 376 -27.59 1.97 22.01
C CYS A 376 -28.71 1.88 23.03
N GLY A 377 -28.45 1.25 24.17
CA GLY A 377 -29.37 1.26 25.31
C GLY A 377 -29.40 2.64 25.97
N GLU A 378 -30.51 2.96 26.63
CA GLU A 378 -30.67 4.20 27.42
C GLU A 378 -29.62 4.33 28.54
N ASN A 379 -29.01 3.21 28.96
CA ASN A 379 -27.87 3.16 29.88
C ASN A 379 -26.52 3.58 29.26
N GLY A 380 -26.49 3.97 27.98
CA GLY A 380 -25.27 4.38 27.29
C GLY A 380 -24.34 3.22 26.88
N ILE A 381 -24.82 1.98 27.00
CA ILE A 381 -24.08 0.76 26.60
C ILE A 381 -24.50 0.34 25.19
N THR A 382 -23.52 -0.01 24.36
CA THR A 382 -23.77 -0.54 23.01
C THR A 382 -23.89 -2.06 23.05
N TYR A 383 -25.02 -2.58 22.59
CA TYR A 383 -25.28 -4.02 22.47
C TYR A 383 -25.04 -4.48 21.03
N ILE A 384 -24.67 -5.76 20.86
CA ILE A 384 -24.34 -6.37 19.55
C ILE A 384 -25.55 -6.41 18.61
N SER A 385 -26.72 -6.75 19.14
CA SER A 385 -27.99 -6.77 18.41
C SER A 385 -29.17 -6.54 19.33
N ALA A 386 -30.27 -6.05 18.75
CA ALA A 386 -31.54 -5.90 19.47
C ALA A 386 -32.06 -7.24 20.03
N CYS A 387 -31.81 -8.35 19.31
CA CYS A 387 -32.15 -9.71 19.75
C CYS A 387 -31.38 -10.11 21.01
N LEU A 388 -30.06 -9.89 21.04
CA LEU A 388 -29.22 -10.20 22.20
C LEU A 388 -29.51 -9.29 23.40
N ALA A 389 -30.03 -8.09 23.15
CA ALA A 389 -30.50 -7.17 24.19
C ALA A 389 -31.95 -7.47 24.66
N GLY A 390 -32.65 -8.41 24.02
CA GLY A 390 -34.03 -8.79 24.35
C GLY A 390 -35.06 -7.68 24.09
N CYS A 391 -34.84 -6.84 23.08
CA CYS A 391 -35.74 -5.74 22.72
C CYS A 391 -36.83 -6.17 21.71
N LYS A 392 -38.01 -5.54 21.79
CA LYS A 392 -39.06 -5.59 20.75
C LYS A 392 -38.97 -4.38 19.82
N THR A 393 -39.49 -4.50 18.60
CA THR A 393 -39.36 -3.47 17.54
C THR A 393 -40.73 -2.96 17.08
N SER A 394 -40.90 -1.64 16.99
CA SER A 394 -42.10 -0.97 16.47
C SER A 394 -41.69 0.39 15.91
N ASN A 395 -42.08 0.66 14.65
CA ASN A 395 -41.77 1.90 13.92
C ASN A 395 -40.29 2.37 14.02
N GLY A 396 -39.34 1.43 13.92
CA GLY A 396 -37.90 1.77 13.94
C GLY A 396 -37.31 2.13 15.30
N THR A 397 -38.10 2.04 16.37
CA THR A 397 -37.64 2.21 17.76
C THR A 397 -37.68 0.86 18.50
N PHE A 398 -36.65 0.60 19.31
CA PHE A 398 -36.57 -0.59 20.14
C PHE A 398 -37.08 -0.27 21.55
N TYR A 399 -37.94 -1.12 22.08
CA TYR A 399 -38.55 -0.95 23.40
C TYR A 399 -38.67 -2.29 24.14
N ASP A 400 -38.93 -2.24 25.44
CA ASP A 400 -39.11 -3.43 26.30
C ASP A 400 -37.86 -4.33 26.30
N CYS A 401 -36.68 -3.71 26.43
CA CYS A 401 -35.39 -4.38 26.41
C CYS A 401 -35.02 -4.95 27.79
N SER A 402 -34.37 -6.13 27.80
CA SER A 402 -34.16 -6.95 29.01
C SER A 402 -32.76 -6.82 29.64
N PHE A 403 -32.01 -5.77 29.34
CA PHE A 403 -30.62 -5.60 29.81
C PHE A 403 -30.52 -5.05 31.26
N PRO A 404 -29.38 -5.28 31.97
CA PRO A 404 -29.18 -4.81 33.35
C PRO A 404 -29.26 -3.28 33.44
N GLU A 405 -29.90 -2.76 34.50
CA GLU A 405 -30.12 -1.33 34.79
C GLU A 405 -31.23 -0.62 33.99
N ALA A 406 -32.04 -1.35 33.22
CA ALA A 406 -33.32 -0.84 32.74
C ALA A 406 -34.25 -0.57 33.95
N SER A 407 -34.26 0.67 34.43
CA SER A 407 -34.98 1.10 35.64
C SER A 407 -36.51 1.16 35.45
N SER A 408 -37.04 0.82 34.27
CA SER A 408 -38.47 0.78 33.98
C SER A 408 -38.84 -0.31 32.96
N ARG A 409 -40.10 -0.76 32.97
CA ARG A 409 -40.71 -1.65 31.93
C ARG A 409 -40.86 -0.96 30.55
N THR A 410 -40.20 0.18 30.37
CA THR A 410 -40.24 1.04 29.17
C THR A 410 -38.81 1.47 28.81
N SER A 411 -37.84 0.57 28.94
CA SER A 411 -36.49 0.80 28.42
C SER A 411 -36.56 0.92 26.90
N SER A 412 -35.99 1.99 26.38
CA SER A 412 -35.87 2.22 24.94
C SER A 412 -34.41 2.09 24.50
N ALA A 413 -34.22 1.71 23.24
CA ALA A 413 -32.91 1.72 22.61
C ALA A 413 -32.98 2.35 21.23
N LEU A 414 -31.91 3.05 20.87
CA LEU A 414 -31.75 3.71 19.59
C LEU A 414 -30.92 2.82 18.65
N PHE A 415 -31.23 2.91 17.36
CA PHE A 415 -30.45 2.23 16.33
C PHE A 415 -29.03 2.82 16.26
N GLY A 416 -28.03 1.94 16.15
CA GLY A 416 -26.62 2.32 16.07
C GLY A 416 -25.89 2.32 17.43
N PRO A 417 -24.56 2.41 17.41
CA PRO A 417 -23.74 2.47 18.61
C PRO A 417 -23.97 3.75 19.40
N CYS A 418 -23.79 3.70 20.73
CA CYS A 418 -23.98 4.87 21.56
C CYS A 418 -23.04 6.03 21.18
N PRO A 419 -23.52 7.28 21.20
CA PRO A 419 -22.71 8.43 20.88
C PRO A 419 -21.53 8.51 21.84
N HIS A 420 -20.32 8.49 21.29
CA HIS A 420 -19.10 8.52 22.08
C HIS A 420 -19.01 9.84 22.88
N GLY A 421 -18.75 9.74 24.19
CA GLY A 421 -18.61 10.91 25.06
C GLY A 421 -17.46 11.85 24.64
N LYS A 422 -17.40 13.07 25.22
CA LYS A 422 -16.38 14.11 24.93
C LYS A 422 -14.92 13.62 25.00
N GLY A 423 -14.63 12.53 25.71
CA GLY A 423 -13.31 11.89 25.77
C GLY A 423 -12.85 11.24 24.45
N CYS A 424 -13.77 10.78 23.59
CA CYS A 424 -13.43 10.06 22.36
C CYS A 424 -12.71 10.96 21.33
N SER A 425 -13.12 12.23 21.20
CA SER A 425 -12.43 13.17 20.31
C SER A 425 -11.00 13.47 20.76
N LYS A 426 -10.75 13.51 22.08
CA LYS A 426 -9.40 13.67 22.64
C LYS A 426 -8.56 12.42 22.38
N MET A 427 -9.12 11.23 22.60
CA MET A 427 -8.42 9.96 22.38
C MET A 427 -8.09 9.72 20.90
N LEU A 428 -8.99 10.10 20.00
CA LEU A 428 -8.72 10.13 18.56
C LEU A 428 -7.55 11.07 18.22
N LEU A 429 -7.49 12.25 18.83
CA LEU A 429 -6.38 13.19 18.64
C LEU A 429 -5.06 12.62 19.18
N TYR A 430 -5.06 11.98 20.36
CA TYR A 430 -3.89 11.27 20.88
C TYR A 430 -3.43 10.15 19.95
N PHE A 431 -4.36 9.32 19.46
CA PHE A 431 -4.07 8.28 18.48
C PHE A 431 -3.43 8.86 17.22
N LEU A 432 -3.99 9.96 16.68
CA LEU A 432 -3.45 10.61 15.49
C LEU A 432 -2.03 11.11 15.72
N VAL A 433 -1.78 11.84 16.81
CA VAL A 433 -0.45 12.37 17.15
C VAL A 433 0.56 11.23 17.32
N ILE A 434 0.26 10.21 18.12
CA ILE A 434 1.15 9.07 18.33
C ILE A 434 1.37 8.31 17.02
N SER A 435 0.34 8.13 16.21
CA SER A 435 0.47 7.44 14.92
C SER A 435 1.34 8.19 13.92
N VAL A 436 1.32 9.52 13.94
CA VAL A 436 2.21 10.36 13.12
C VAL A 436 3.65 10.23 13.63
N ILE A 437 3.90 10.34 14.94
CA ILE A 437 5.24 10.20 15.51
C ILE A 437 5.80 8.78 15.32
N ALA A 438 4.95 7.75 15.42
CA ALA A 438 5.34 6.37 15.12
C ALA A 438 5.72 6.23 13.64
N SER A 439 4.92 6.79 12.73
CA SER A 439 5.23 6.80 11.29
C SER A 439 6.53 7.56 11.01
N TYR A 440 6.76 8.69 11.68
CA TYR A 440 8.00 9.48 11.66
C TYR A 440 9.21 8.63 11.97
N THR A 441 9.15 7.94 13.10
CA THR A 441 10.29 7.18 13.60
C THR A 441 10.59 5.97 12.70
N LEU A 442 9.58 5.41 12.03
CA LEU A 442 9.73 4.30 11.09
C LEU A 442 10.18 4.76 9.70
N SER A 443 9.77 5.94 9.24
CA SER A 443 10.07 6.45 7.89
C SER A 443 11.45 7.08 7.78
N THR A 444 12.00 7.65 8.87
CA THR A 444 13.38 8.20 8.92
C THR A 444 14.46 7.16 8.62
N GLU A 445 14.14 5.87 8.71
CA GLU A 445 15.00 4.73 8.44
C GLU A 445 15.04 4.33 6.94
N GLY A 446 14.15 4.87 6.11
CA GLY A 446 14.16 4.63 4.67
C GLY A 446 15.51 4.97 4.04
N THR A 447 15.95 6.23 4.19
CA THR A 447 17.15 6.78 3.56
C THR A 447 18.47 6.11 4.03
N PRO A 448 18.73 5.96 5.35
CA PRO A 448 19.92 5.24 5.82
C PRO A 448 19.96 3.79 5.35
N GLY A 449 18.80 3.13 5.26
CA GLY A 449 18.67 1.77 4.75
C GLY A 449 19.10 1.65 3.29
N TYR A 450 18.58 2.51 2.40
CA TYR A 450 18.95 2.51 0.97
C TYR A 450 20.44 2.74 0.76
N ILE A 451 21.00 3.74 1.46
CA ILE A 451 22.42 4.08 1.39
C ILE A 451 23.29 2.90 1.87
N PHE A 452 22.87 2.21 2.93
CA PHE A 452 23.58 1.05 3.42
C PHE A 452 23.58 -0.07 2.37
N PHE A 453 22.42 -0.36 1.76
CA PHE A 453 22.29 -1.37 0.71
C PHE A 453 23.19 -1.09 -0.50
N GLU A 454 23.19 0.13 -1.04
CA GLU A 454 24.06 0.51 -2.16
C GLU A 454 25.55 0.33 -1.82
N ASN A 455 25.97 0.71 -0.61
CA ASN A 455 27.35 0.56 -0.20
C ASN A 455 27.78 -0.90 -0.05
N ILE A 456 26.92 -1.78 0.47
CA ILE A 456 27.27 -3.21 0.51
C ILE A 456 27.26 -3.78 -0.91
N GLN A 457 26.29 -3.42 -1.75
CA GLN A 457 26.22 -3.88 -3.14
C GLN A 457 27.48 -3.48 -3.92
N HIS A 458 27.95 -2.24 -3.75
CA HIS A 458 29.21 -1.76 -4.33
C HIS A 458 30.42 -2.55 -3.81
N LYS A 459 30.52 -2.83 -2.51
CA LYS A 459 31.59 -3.66 -1.96
C LYS A 459 31.55 -5.10 -2.49
N SER A 460 30.37 -5.70 -2.59
CA SER A 460 30.20 -7.07 -3.08
C SER A 460 30.50 -7.20 -4.58
N THR A 461 30.17 -6.19 -5.38
CA THR A 461 30.52 -6.17 -6.82
C THR A 461 32.02 -6.02 -7.01
N VAL A 462 32.67 -5.11 -6.28
CA VAL A 462 34.15 -4.94 -6.33
C VAL A 462 34.88 -6.22 -5.91
N VAL A 463 34.48 -6.85 -4.80
CA VAL A 463 35.11 -8.10 -4.32
C VAL A 463 34.91 -9.25 -5.30
N ASN A 464 33.72 -9.39 -5.90
CA ASN A 464 33.48 -10.41 -6.93
C ASN A 464 34.26 -10.14 -8.22
N GLN A 465 34.48 -8.87 -8.56
CA GLN A 465 35.25 -8.48 -9.74
C GLN A 465 36.75 -8.72 -9.53
N GLU A 466 37.27 -8.49 -8.32
CA GLU A 466 38.64 -8.85 -7.93
C GLU A 466 38.86 -10.37 -7.87
N ASP A 467 37.91 -11.14 -7.31
CA ASP A 467 37.97 -12.61 -7.27
C ASP A 467 37.79 -13.25 -8.66
N PHE A 468 37.06 -12.59 -9.58
CA PHE A 468 36.98 -13.02 -10.97
C PHE A 468 38.28 -12.75 -11.72
N MET A 469 38.87 -11.55 -11.55
CA MET A 469 40.15 -11.19 -12.14
C MET A 469 41.32 -12.03 -11.59
N SER A 470 41.24 -12.48 -10.33
CA SER A 470 42.24 -13.37 -9.73
C SER A 470 42.16 -14.82 -10.23
N ARG A 471 40.99 -15.28 -10.68
CA ARG A 471 40.81 -16.61 -11.31
C ARG A 471 41.18 -16.63 -12.79
N ILE A 472 41.18 -15.48 -13.45
CA ILE A 472 41.61 -15.32 -14.85
C ILE A 472 43.14 -15.23 -14.95
N ARG A 473 43.79 -14.65 -13.95
CA ARG A 473 45.25 -14.58 -13.84
C ARG A 473 45.83 -15.88 -13.28
#